data_AF-A0A5A5U3G8-F1
#
_entry.id   AF-A0A5A5U3G8-F1
#
_cell.length_a   1.000
_cell.length_b   1.000
_cell.length_c   1.000
_cell.angle_alpha   90.00
_cell.angle_beta   90.00
_cell.angle_gamma   90.00
#
_symmetry.space_group_name_H-M   'P 1'
#
loop_
_entity.id
_entity.type
_entity.pdbx_description
1 polymer ?
#
loop_
_entity_poly.entity_id
_entity_poly.type
_entity_poly.pdbx_seq_one_letter_code
_entity_poly.pdbx_strand_id
1 'polypeptide(L)'
;MKFQHEPGRYFLKENDKTLAEISYTTINDGQTYAINSTIVDPSLRGQGVAAQLVDAVVDEAREKHMTVHPVCSYARQAFYRNPDKYQEIEYKP
;
A
#
# COMPACT_ATOMS: atom_id res chain seq x y z
N MET A 1 12.12 -0.56 8.71
CA MET A 1 11.50 0.77 8.84
C MET A 1 10.18 0.59 9.57
N LYS A 2 9.80 1.46 10.53
CA LYS A 2 8.50 1.37 11.20
C LYS A 2 7.59 2.46 10.63
N PHE A 3 6.57 2.08 9.88
CA PHE A 3 5.53 3.02 9.45
C PHE A 3 4.53 3.22 10.59
N GLN A 4 3.99 4.43 10.68
CA GLN A 4 2.81 4.74 11.47
C GLN A 4 1.58 4.29 10.68
N HIS A 5 0.53 3.88 11.40
CA HIS A 5 -0.70 3.37 10.82
C HIS A 5 -1.89 4.08 11.43
N GLU A 6 -2.83 4.45 10.57
CA GLU A 6 -4.16 4.93 10.91
C GLU A 6 -5.17 4.28 9.95
N PRO A 7 -6.46 4.20 10.31
CA PRO A 7 -7.46 3.63 9.42
C PRO A 7 -7.40 4.27 8.01
N GLY A 8 -7.06 3.46 7.01
CA GLY A 8 -6.97 3.87 5.60
C GLY A 8 -5.62 4.47 5.18
N ARG A 9 -4.58 4.48 6.03
CA ARG A 9 -3.23 4.88 5.60
C ARG A 9 -2.08 4.32 6.44
N TYR A 10 -0.94 4.10 5.77
CA TYR A 10 0.37 3.97 6.41
C TYR A 10 1.25 5.15 6.01
N PHE A 11 2.05 5.67 6.94
CA PHE A 11 2.92 6.81 6.66
C PHE A 11 4.21 6.82 7.48
N LEU A 12 5.19 7.58 6.99
CA LEU A 12 6.44 7.90 7.68
C LEU A 12 6.49 9.41 7.88
N LYS A 13 6.60 9.84 9.13
CA LYS A 13 6.72 11.25 9.53
C LYS A 13 8.07 11.48 10.22
N GLU A 14 8.79 12.51 9.80
CA GLU A 14 10.00 13.01 10.48
C GLU A 14 9.93 14.54 10.59
N ASN A 15 10.25 15.10 11.76
CA ASN A 15 10.22 16.55 12.03
C ASN A 15 8.92 17.21 11.55
N ASP A 16 7.78 16.60 11.88
CA ASP A 16 6.44 17.00 11.45
C ASP A 16 6.14 17.01 9.94
N LYS A 17 7.06 16.54 9.11
CA LYS A 17 6.85 16.35 7.68
C LYS A 17 6.56 14.89 7.36
N THR A 18 5.48 14.63 6.63
CA THR A 18 5.22 13.31 6.04
C THR A 18 6.16 13.09 4.87
N LEU A 19 7.09 12.15 5.01
CA LEU A 19 8.06 11.80 3.97
C LEU A 19 7.57 10.66 3.09
N ALA A 20 6.67 9.82 3.57
CA ALA A 20 6.07 8.77 2.76
C ALA A 20 4.66 8.47 3.26
N GLU A 21 3.74 8.19 2.36
CA GLU A 21 2.37 7.82 2.69
C GLU A 21 1.78 6.91 1.61
N ILE A 22 1.00 5.93 2.05
CA ILE A 22 0.08 5.16 1.22
C ILE A 22 -1.31 5.30 1.80
N SER A 23 -2.30 5.55 0.95
CA SER A 23 -3.71 5.61 1.35
C SER A 23 -4.53 4.57 0.61
N TYR A 24 -5.48 3.99 1.33
CA TYR A 24 -6.39 2.99 0.81
C TYR A 24 -7.78 3.16 1.41
N THR A 25 -8.79 2.75 0.67
CA THR A 25 -10.19 2.73 1.13
C THR A 25 -10.69 1.30 1.14
N THR A 26 -11.65 1.02 2.01
CA THR A 26 -12.33 -0.27 2.00
C THR A 26 -13.50 -0.22 1.02
N ILE A 27 -13.59 -1.20 0.13
CA ILE A 27 -14.67 -1.39 -0.84
C ILE A 27 -15.22 -2.82 -0.73
N ASN A 28 -16.19 -3.17 -1.59
CA ASN A 28 -16.75 -4.53 -1.69
C ASN A 28 -17.24 -5.05 -0.33
N ASP A 29 -18.17 -4.32 0.30
CA ASP A 29 -18.76 -4.65 1.61
C ASP A 29 -17.76 -4.94 2.73
N GLY A 30 -16.61 -4.26 2.70
CA GLY A 30 -15.59 -4.46 3.74
C GLY A 30 -14.56 -5.52 3.42
N GLN A 31 -14.57 -6.13 2.23
CA GLN A 31 -13.75 -7.29 1.88
C GLN A 31 -12.54 -6.98 1.00
N THR A 32 -12.39 -5.72 0.56
CA THR A 32 -11.29 -5.33 -0.34
C THR A 32 -10.70 -3.99 0.05
N TYR A 33 -9.37 -3.89 0.09
CA TYR A 33 -8.66 -2.61 0.18
C TYR A 33 -8.27 -2.08 -1.20
N ALA A 34 -8.78 -0.90 -1.56
CA ALA A 34 -8.43 -0.20 -2.78
C ALA A 34 -7.29 0.78 -2.50
N ILE A 35 -6.09 0.52 -3.04
CA ILE A 35 -4.91 1.39 -2.87
C ILE A 35 -5.01 2.58 -3.82
N ASN A 36 -5.33 3.76 -3.27
CA ASN A 36 -5.67 4.96 -4.04
C ASN A 36 -4.48 5.87 -4.32
N SER A 37 -3.51 5.94 -3.40
CA SER A 37 -2.34 6.80 -3.56
C SER A 37 -1.12 6.24 -2.85
N THR A 38 0.05 6.46 -3.43
CA THR A 38 1.35 6.17 -2.82
C THR A 38 2.29 7.31 -3.15
N ILE A 39 2.74 8.04 -2.13
CA ILE A 39 3.58 9.23 -2.27
C ILE A 39 4.82 9.02 -1.42
N VAL A 40 5.99 9.28 -2.00
CA VAL A 40 7.28 9.19 -1.31
C VAL A 40 8.10 10.42 -1.66
N ASP A 41 8.63 11.08 -0.64
CA ASP A 41 9.50 12.24 -0.75
C ASP A 41 10.76 11.87 -1.54
N PRO A 42 11.26 12.76 -2.42
CA PRO A 42 12.46 12.50 -3.22
C PRO A 42 13.69 12.09 -2.41
N SER A 43 13.82 12.54 -1.16
CA SER A 43 14.91 12.16 -0.26
C SER A 43 14.98 10.66 0.06
N LEU A 44 13.84 9.96 -0.07
CA LEU A 44 13.73 8.52 0.19
C LEU A 44 13.84 7.65 -1.07
N ARG A 45 14.14 8.25 -2.23
CA ARG A 45 14.31 7.51 -3.49
C ARG A 45 15.46 6.51 -3.40
N GLY A 46 15.31 5.38 -4.09
CA GLY A 46 16.32 4.30 -4.13
C GLY A 46 16.30 3.39 -2.90
N GLN A 47 15.51 3.70 -1.87
CA GLN A 47 15.45 2.90 -0.63
C GLN A 47 14.30 1.88 -0.60
N GLY A 48 13.47 1.84 -1.66
CA GLY A 48 12.35 0.89 -1.74
C GLY A 48 11.13 1.23 -0.87
N VAL A 49 11.06 2.42 -0.28
CA VAL A 49 9.99 2.81 0.68
C VAL A 49 8.59 2.65 0.12
N ALA A 50 8.37 3.00 -1.15
CA ALA A 50 7.05 2.86 -1.77
C ALA A 50 6.59 1.39 -1.86
N ALA A 51 7.52 0.45 -2.11
CA ALA A 51 7.20 -0.97 -2.13
C ALA A 51 6.91 -1.48 -0.72
N GLN A 52 7.68 -1.04 0.28
CA GLN A 52 7.45 -1.38 1.68
C GLN A 52 6.10 -0.88 2.21
N LEU A 53 5.61 0.26 1.72
CA LEU A 53 4.28 0.77 2.03
C LEU A 53 3.18 -0.12 1.43
N VAL A 54 3.34 -0.56 0.18
CA VAL A 54 2.40 -1.50 -0.45
C VAL A 54 2.39 -2.83 0.32
N ASP A 55 3.56 -3.33 0.71
CA ASP A 55 3.69 -4.53 1.53
C ASP A 55 2.89 -4.43 2.83
N ALA A 56 2.99 -3.30 3.53
CA ALA A 56 2.25 -3.09 4.78
C ALA A 56 0.73 -3.20 4.60
N VAL A 57 0.18 -2.62 3.52
CA VAL A 57 -1.25 -2.71 3.22
C VAL A 57 -1.65 -4.13 2.83
N VAL A 58 -0.81 -4.81 2.04
CA VAL A 58 -1.06 -6.19 1.60
C VAL A 58 -1.01 -7.16 2.78
N ASP A 59 -0.04 -7.01 3.68
CA ASP A 59 0.09 -7.85 4.86
C ASP A 59 -1.09 -7.65 5.81
N GLU A 60 -1.56 -6.40 6.02
CA GLU A 60 -2.79 -6.14 6.77
C GLU A 60 -4.01 -6.80 6.11
N ALA A 61 -4.13 -6.73 4.79
CA ALA A 61 -5.22 -7.39 4.06
C ALA A 61 -5.17 -8.91 4.23
N ARG A 62 -3.98 -9.53 4.18
CA ARG A 62 -3.78 -10.97 4.41
C ARG A 62 -4.24 -11.37 5.81
N GLU A 63 -3.82 -10.63 6.83
CA GLU A 63 -4.20 -10.88 8.23
C GLU A 63 -5.72 -10.80 8.44
N LYS A 64 -6.40 -9.93 7.69
CA LYS A 64 -7.85 -9.75 7.75
C LYS A 64 -8.62 -10.64 6.77
N HIS A 65 -7.93 -11.51 6.03
CA HIS A 65 -8.53 -12.34 4.96
C HIS A 65 -9.30 -11.52 3.91
N MET A 66 -8.78 -10.33 3.60
CA MET A 66 -9.32 -9.41 2.60
C MET A 66 -8.51 -9.50 1.30
N THR A 67 -9.05 -8.93 0.23
CA THR A 67 -8.36 -8.77 -1.06
C THR A 67 -7.83 -7.34 -1.23
N VAL A 68 -6.95 -7.13 -2.21
CA VAL A 68 -6.38 -5.80 -2.51
C VAL A 68 -6.64 -5.43 -3.97
N HIS A 69 -7.24 -4.27 -4.19
CA HIS A 69 -7.42 -3.69 -5.51
C HIS A 69 -6.38 -2.56 -5.74
N PRO A 70 -5.35 -2.76 -6.57
CA PRO A 70 -4.37 -1.71 -6.86
C PRO A 70 -4.98 -0.67 -7.82
N VAL A 71 -5.50 0.45 -7.31
CA VAL A 71 -6.11 1.51 -8.15
C VAL A 71 -5.03 2.45 -8.70
N CYS A 72 -4.11 2.90 -7.84
CA CYS A 72 -3.09 3.85 -8.23
C CYS A 72 -2.06 3.22 -9.19
N SER A 73 -1.49 4.04 -10.08
CA SER A 73 -0.55 3.57 -11.10
C SER A 73 0.69 2.88 -10.53
N TYR A 74 1.20 3.37 -9.38
CA TYR A 74 2.32 2.75 -8.69
C TYR A 74 1.96 1.36 -8.17
N ALA A 75 0.85 1.21 -7.44
CA ALA A 75 0.41 -0.07 -6.91
C ALA A 75 0.15 -1.07 -8.04
N ARG A 76 -0.49 -0.65 -9.13
CA ARG A 76 -0.69 -1.50 -10.32
C ARG A 76 0.63 -2.02 -10.87
N GLN A 77 1.62 -1.13 -10.98
CA GLN A 77 2.95 -1.51 -11.45
C GLN A 77 3.69 -2.42 -10.45
N ALA A 78 3.51 -2.20 -9.15
CA ALA A 78 4.08 -3.06 -8.11
C ALA A 78 3.51 -4.48 -8.19
N PHE A 79 2.19 -4.61 -8.34
CA PHE A 79 1.49 -5.88 -8.55
C PHE A 79 1.96 -6.58 -9.82
N TYR A 80 2.01 -5.85 -10.94
CA TYR A 80 2.47 -6.39 -12.22
C TYR A 80 3.92 -6.89 -12.19
N ARG A 81 4.83 -6.18 -11.51
CA ARG A 81 6.26 -6.53 -11.47
C ARG A 81 6.58 -7.65 -10.48
N ASN A 82 5.72 -7.91 -9.50
CA ASN A 82 5.96 -8.90 -8.46
C ASN A 82 4.74 -9.82 -8.31
N PRO A 83 4.38 -10.58 -9.36
CA PRO A 83 3.19 -11.42 -9.35
C PRO A 83 3.22 -12.46 -8.22
N ASP A 84 4.38 -13.08 -7.96
CA ASP A 84 4.56 -14.08 -6.88
C ASP A 84 4.26 -13.54 -5.47
N LYS A 85 4.22 -12.21 -5.32
CA LYS A 85 4.03 -11.53 -4.03
C LYS A 85 2.64 -10.95 -3.86
N TYR A 86 1.91 -10.69 -4.93
CA TYR A 86 0.67 -9.89 -4.83
C TYR A 86 -0.51 -10.49 -5.60
N GLN A 87 -0.27 -11.38 -6.56
CA GLN A 87 -1.31 -11.84 -7.48
C GLN A 87 -2.36 -12.71 -6.80
N GLU A 88 -2.02 -13.40 -5.72
CA GLU A 88 -2.91 -14.29 -4.97
C GLU A 88 -3.97 -13.55 -4.15
N ILE A 89 -3.70 -12.31 -3.76
CA ILE A 89 -4.59 -11.44 -2.98
C ILE A 89 -5.22 -10.33 -3.83
N GLU A 90 -4.82 -10.22 -5.10
CA GLU A 90 -5.34 -9.22 -6.02
C GLU A 90 -6.85 -9.42 -6.25
N TYR A 91 -7.63 -8.39 -5.93
CA TYR A 91 -9.04 -8.32 -6.29
C TYR A 91 -9.18 -8.13 -7.79
N LYS A 92 -9.87 -9.08 -8.44
CA LYS A 92 -10.23 -9.06 -9.85
C LYS A 92 -11.76 -8.99 -9.93
N PRO A 93 -12.32 -7.87 -10.44
CA PRO A 93 -13.76 -7.73 -10.62
C PRO A 93 -14.31 -8.66 -11.69
#